data_AF-A0A821T8Q1-F1
#
_entry.id   AF-A0A821T8Q1-F1
#
_cell.length_a   1.000
_cell.length_b   1.000
_cell.length_c   1.000
_cell.angle_alpha   90.00
_cell.angle_beta   90.00
_cell.angle_gamma   90.00
#
_symmetry.space_group_name_H-M   'P 1'
#
loop_
_entity.id
_entity.type
_entity.pdbx_description
1 polymer ?
#
loop_
_entity_poly.entity_id
_entity_poly.type
_entity_poly.pdbx_seq_one_letter_code
_entity_poly.pdbx_strand_id
1 'polypeptide(L)'
;MLCVITPGIEYRIPGRALLDRLRSTTLSEMMLTSGEGLLLPAPLDAAPYSTIEANATCGEMGTEEFCRETPGKRGIACDVCEGPDGPASRRHPPILAIDGDPSTWWQSPSMAVGEEYKHVELIATLPDVS
;
A
#
# COMPACT_ATOMS: atom_id res chain seq x y z
N MET A 1 -13.08 8.23 -9.25
CA MET A 1 -11.75 7.65 -9.19
C MET A 1 -11.62 7.11 -7.80
N LEU A 2 -11.24 5.84 -7.71
CA LEU A 2 -11.00 5.14 -6.46
C LEU A 2 -9.64 4.48 -6.63
N CYS A 3 -8.66 4.89 -5.82
CA CYS A 3 -7.32 4.34 -5.81
C CYS A 3 -7.18 3.39 -4.62
N VAL A 4 -6.67 2.20 -4.88
CA VAL A 4 -6.43 1.17 -3.87
C VAL A 4 -4.99 0.67 -4.02
N ILE A 5 -4.22 0.74 -2.94
CA ILE A 5 -2.83 0.26 -2.89
C ILE A 5 -2.76 -0.90 -1.90
N THR A 6 -2.47 -2.08 -2.42
CA THR A 6 -2.29 -3.30 -1.63
C THR A 6 -0.79 -3.54 -1.42
N PRO A 7 -0.38 -3.97 -0.22
CA PRO A 7 0.99 -4.28 0.09
C PRO A 7 1.36 -5.62 -0.57
N GLY A 8 2.02 -5.54 -1.72
CA GLY A 8 2.62 -6.72 -2.34
C GLY A 8 1.72 -7.61 -3.19
N ILE A 9 0.55 -7.16 -3.69
CA ILE A 9 -0.16 -7.93 -4.72
C ILE A 9 0.55 -7.83 -6.07
N GLU A 10 1.43 -8.80 -6.30
CA GLU A 10 1.19 -9.99 -7.12
C GLU A 10 0.06 -9.94 -8.19
N TYR A 11 -0.01 -8.89 -9.00
CA TYR A 11 -0.37 -9.15 -10.39
C TYR A 11 0.64 -10.16 -10.93
N ARG A 12 0.17 -11.09 -11.77
CA ARG A 12 0.92 -12.16 -12.42
C ARG A 12 2.00 -11.59 -13.35
N ILE A 13 2.97 -10.89 -12.78
CA ILE A 13 4.11 -10.27 -13.42
C ILE A 13 5.22 -11.33 -13.41
N PRO A 14 5.92 -11.55 -14.54
CA PRO A 14 7.14 -12.35 -14.54
C PRO A 14 8.15 -11.72 -13.56
N GLY A 15 8.36 -12.35 -12.40
CA GLY A 15 9.19 -11.75 -11.35
C GLY A 15 8.95 -12.19 -9.91
N ARG A 16 8.08 -13.18 -9.62
CA ARG A 16 7.85 -13.70 -8.25
C ARG A 16 9.15 -13.94 -7.48
N ALA A 17 10.13 -14.61 -8.10
CA ALA A 17 11.44 -14.87 -7.50
C ALA A 17 12.24 -13.59 -7.16
N LEU A 18 12.05 -12.48 -7.88
CA LEU A 18 12.70 -11.20 -7.55
C LEU A 18 12.01 -10.55 -6.35
N LEU A 19 10.67 -10.53 -6.33
CA LEU A 19 9.90 -9.97 -5.21
C LEU A 19 10.13 -10.76 -3.92
N ASP A 20 10.18 -12.09 -4.00
CA ASP A 20 10.51 -12.96 -2.87
C ASP A 20 11.91 -12.65 -2.32
N ARG A 21 12.88 -12.37 -3.20
CA ARG A 21 14.23 -11.96 -2.80
C ARG A 21 14.26 -10.58 -2.16
N LEU A 22 13.53 -9.59 -2.70
CA LEU A 22 13.44 -8.25 -2.12
C LEU A 22 12.85 -8.27 -0.71
N ARG A 23 11.79 -9.08 -0.51
CA ARG A 23 11.10 -9.22 0.78
C ARG A 23 11.89 -10.04 1.79
N SER A 24 12.71 -10.98 1.32
CA SER A 24 13.54 -11.80 2.20
C SER A 24 14.78 -11.06 2.71
N THR A 25 15.29 -10.07 1.97
CA THR A 25 16.46 -9.28 2.40
C THR A 25 16.06 -8.36 3.55
N THR A 26 16.73 -8.51 4.69
CA THR A 26 16.59 -7.60 5.83
C THR A 26 17.49 -6.38 5.69
N LEU A 27 17.16 -5.28 6.40
CA LEU A 27 18.07 -4.13 6.50
C LEU A 27 19.46 -4.54 7.01
N SER A 28 19.54 -5.45 7.96
CA SER A 28 20.82 -5.94 8.50
C SER A 28 21.65 -6.64 7.41
N GLU A 29 21.05 -7.52 6.62
CA GLU A 29 21.74 -8.20 5.51
C GLU A 29 22.20 -7.21 4.44
N MET A 30 21.35 -6.23 4.10
CA MET A 30 21.72 -5.15 3.18
C MET A 30 22.98 -4.41 3.68
N MET A 31 23.01 -4.02 4.96
CA MET A 31 24.13 -3.30 5.57
C MET A 31 25.40 -4.16 5.73
N LEU A 32 25.28 -5.49 5.84
CA LEU A 32 26.43 -6.39 5.87
C LEU A 32 27.10 -6.52 4.49
N THR A 33 26.30 -6.46 3.41
CA THR A 33 26.82 -6.57 2.04
C THR A 33 27.52 -5.30 1.52
N SER A 34 27.32 -4.15 2.16
CA SER A 34 27.94 -2.88 1.74
C SER A 34 29.42 -2.77 2.15
N GLY A 35 29.91 -3.65 3.04
CA GLY A 35 31.30 -3.64 3.53
C GLY A 35 32.27 -4.62 2.83
N GLU A 36 31.76 -5.59 2.07
CA GLU A 36 32.54 -6.74 1.56
C GLU A 36 32.99 -6.58 0.09
N GLY A 37 33.39 -5.36 -0.32
CA GLY A 37 33.92 -5.12 -1.67
C GLY A 37 32.91 -5.31 -2.82
N LEU A 38 31.63 -5.48 -2.51
CA LEU A 38 30.53 -5.41 -3.48
C LEU A 38 30.24 -3.95 -3.85
N LEU A 39 30.10 -3.67 -5.14
CA LEU A 39 29.82 -2.34 -5.69
C LEU A 39 28.42 -1.82 -5.35
N LEU A 40 27.50 -2.71 -4.92
CA LEU A 40 26.10 -2.40 -4.57
C LEU A 40 25.59 -3.37 -3.48
N PRO A 41 24.78 -2.91 -2.51
CA PRO A 41 24.19 -3.76 -1.49
C PRO A 41 23.11 -4.70 -2.07
N ALA A 42 22.75 -5.74 -1.31
CA ALA A 42 21.67 -6.64 -1.68
C ALA A 42 20.33 -5.89 -1.87
N PRO A 43 19.54 -6.19 -2.91
CA PRO A 43 18.23 -5.57 -3.12
C PRO A 43 17.26 -5.86 -1.96
N LEU A 44 16.48 -4.86 -1.60
CA LEU A 44 15.60 -4.80 -0.42
C LEU A 44 14.25 -4.18 -0.81
N ASP A 45 13.15 -4.68 -0.25
CA ASP A 45 11.87 -3.95 -0.25
C ASP A 45 11.95 -2.79 0.75
N ALA A 46 12.02 -1.55 0.25
CA ALA A 46 12.17 -0.37 1.08
C ALA A 46 10.85 0.11 1.70
N ALA A 47 9.71 -0.36 1.19
CA ALA A 47 8.39 0.12 1.62
C ALA A 47 8.12 -0.08 3.12
N PRO A 48 8.40 -1.25 3.74
CA PRO A 48 8.15 -1.50 5.16
C PRO A 48 8.98 -0.61 6.11
N TYR A 49 10.02 0.04 5.59
CA TYR A 49 10.93 0.90 6.35
C TYR A 49 10.66 2.38 6.15
N SER A 50 9.70 2.72 5.29
CA SER A 50 9.30 4.10 5.01
C SER A 50 8.22 4.59 5.96
N THR A 51 8.14 5.91 6.16
CA THR A 51 6.94 6.54 6.73
C THR A 51 5.99 6.89 5.58
N ILE A 52 4.70 6.61 5.75
CA ILE A 52 3.71 6.80 4.68
C ILE A 52 2.57 7.71 5.13
N GLU A 53 2.22 8.66 4.26
CA GLU A 53 1.15 9.63 4.48
C GLU A 53 0.34 9.82 3.21
N ALA A 54 -0.95 10.10 3.35
CA ALA A 54 -1.83 10.44 2.24
C ALA A 54 -2.54 11.76 2.52
N ASN A 55 -2.75 12.56 1.47
CA ASN A 55 -3.52 13.81 1.61
C ASN A 55 -5.02 13.54 1.84
N ALA A 56 -5.52 12.37 1.47
CA ALA A 56 -6.90 11.98 1.72
C ALA A 56 -7.03 10.45 1.81
N THR A 57 -7.79 9.97 2.79
CA THR A 57 -8.12 8.55 2.97
C THR A 57 -9.63 8.37 3.08
N CYS A 58 -10.17 7.26 2.55
CA CYS A 58 -11.59 7.00 2.66
C CYS A 58 -12.05 6.99 4.13
N GLY A 59 -13.29 7.43 4.38
CA GLY A 59 -13.86 7.44 5.73
C GLY A 59 -13.49 8.65 6.59
N GLU A 60 -12.53 9.50 6.20
CA GLU A 60 -12.11 10.68 6.98
C GLU A 60 -13.22 11.72 7.15
N MET A 61 -14.05 11.92 6.13
CA MET A 61 -15.20 12.83 6.15
C MET A 61 -16.51 12.14 6.56
N GLY A 62 -16.41 10.92 7.09
CA GLY A 62 -17.54 10.06 7.41
C GLY A 62 -17.63 8.83 6.50
N THR A 63 -18.56 7.95 6.83
CA THR A 63 -18.78 6.68 6.13
C THR A 63 -19.09 6.89 4.64
N GLU A 64 -18.41 6.15 3.77
CA GLU A 64 -18.61 6.20 2.32
C GLU A 64 -18.77 4.81 1.69
N GLU A 65 -19.55 4.71 0.62
CA GLU A 65 -19.73 3.50 -0.16
C GLU A 65 -18.72 3.46 -1.31
N PHE A 66 -18.15 2.28 -1.57
CA PHE A 66 -17.31 2.03 -2.73
C PHE A 66 -17.69 0.72 -3.40
N CYS A 67 -17.46 0.64 -4.70
CA CYS A 67 -17.80 -0.54 -5.50
C CYS A 67 -16.59 -1.02 -6.30
N ARG A 68 -16.35 -2.34 -6.30
CA ARG A 68 -15.29 -2.99 -7.06
C ARG A 68 -15.84 -4.05 -7.99
N GLU A 69 -15.23 -4.18 -9.16
CA GLU A 69 -15.48 -5.31 -10.04
C GLU A 69 -14.86 -6.57 -9.43
N THR A 70 -15.60 -7.68 -9.44
CA THR A 70 -15.09 -8.93 -8.89
C THR A 70 -14.30 -9.69 -9.96
N PRO A 71 -13.00 -9.98 -9.77
CA PRO A 71 -12.25 -10.79 -10.72
C PRO A 71 -12.89 -12.17 -10.90
N GLY A 72 -13.19 -12.56 -12.14
CA GLY A 72 -13.71 -13.89 -12.47
C GLY A 72 -15.22 -14.11 -12.25
N LYS A 73 -15.97 -13.13 -11.76
CA LYS A 73 -17.44 -13.14 -11.73
C LYS A 73 -17.99 -11.90 -12.43
N ARG A 74 -19.04 -12.04 -13.24
CA ARG A 74 -19.77 -10.88 -13.78
C ARG A 74 -20.57 -10.24 -12.65
N GLY A 75 -20.13 -9.10 -12.14
CA GLY A 75 -20.83 -8.35 -11.10
C GLY A 75 -19.97 -7.27 -10.45
N ILE A 76 -20.64 -6.24 -9.96
CA ILE A 76 -20.08 -5.20 -9.10
C ILE A 76 -20.41 -5.60 -7.66
N ALA A 77 -19.41 -5.59 -6.78
CA ALA A 77 -19.59 -5.76 -5.35
C ALA A 77 -19.32 -4.42 -4.67
N CYS A 78 -20.29 -3.92 -3.89
CA CYS A 78 -20.16 -2.69 -3.13
C CYS A 78 -19.97 -3.00 -1.65
N ASP A 79 -19.15 -2.20 -0.99
CA ASP A 79 -18.83 -2.28 0.42
C ASP A 79 -18.68 -0.85 0.98
N VAL A 80 -18.41 -0.75 2.27
CA VAL A 80 -18.39 0.51 3.01
C VAL A 80 -17.01 0.75 3.61
N CYS A 81 -16.44 1.92 3.34
CA CYS A 81 -15.27 2.42 4.06
C CYS A 81 -15.72 3.35 5.20
N GLU A 82 -15.13 3.12 6.36
CA GLU A 82 -15.37 3.89 7.57
C GLU A 82 -14.06 4.53 8.06
N GLY A 83 -14.19 5.68 8.73
CA GLY A 83 -13.07 6.41 9.30
C GLY A 83 -12.46 5.72 10.53
N PRO A 84 -11.55 6.40 11.24
CA PRO A 84 -10.78 5.84 12.36
C PRO A 84 -11.61 5.20 13.48
N ASP A 85 -12.84 5.69 13.70
CA ASP A 85 -13.76 5.19 14.72
C ASP A 85 -14.54 3.93 14.28
N GLY A 86 -14.46 3.55 13.01
CA GLY A 86 -15.10 2.38 12.44
C GLY A 86 -14.41 1.05 12.78
N PRO A 87 -15.05 -0.10 12.46
CA PRO A 87 -14.46 -1.41 12.66
C PRO A 87 -13.20 -1.56 11.80
N ALA A 88 -12.19 -2.28 12.31
CA ALA A 88 -10.91 -2.47 11.62
C ALA A 88 -11.05 -3.05 10.20
N SER A 89 -12.08 -3.87 9.97
CA SER A 89 -12.37 -4.47 8.66
C SER A 89 -12.86 -3.49 7.59
N ARG A 90 -13.22 -2.26 7.97
CA ARG A 90 -13.70 -1.19 7.08
C ARG A 90 -12.79 0.04 7.08
N ARG A 91 -11.63 -0.04 7.74
CA ARG A 91 -10.64 1.04 7.82
C ARG A 91 -9.49 0.73 6.88
N HIS A 92 -9.11 1.73 6.08
CA HIS A 92 -8.05 1.59 5.07
C HIS A 92 -6.96 2.67 5.18
N PRO A 93 -6.30 2.84 6.34
CA PRO A 93 -5.30 3.88 6.56
C PRO A 93 -4.02 3.69 5.71
N PRO A 94 -3.23 4.75 5.47
CA PRO A 94 -2.03 4.71 4.62
C PRO A 94 -1.02 3.60 4.99
N ILE A 95 -0.90 3.29 6.29
CA ILE A 95 0.03 2.25 6.77
C ILE A 95 -0.25 0.87 6.16
N LEU A 96 -1.50 0.57 5.80
CA LEU A 96 -1.86 -0.72 5.19
C LEU A 96 -1.33 -0.88 3.75
N ALA A 97 -0.80 0.18 3.13
CA ALA A 97 -0.11 0.04 1.85
C ALA A 97 1.30 -0.56 1.98
N ILE A 98 1.88 -0.58 3.19
CA ILE A 98 3.28 -1.00 3.43
C ILE A 98 3.44 -1.99 4.59
N ASP A 99 2.34 -2.48 5.18
CA ASP A 99 2.36 -3.42 6.31
C ASP A 99 2.80 -4.85 5.92
N GLY A 100 2.83 -5.14 4.61
CA GLY A 100 3.21 -6.43 4.06
C GLY A 100 2.10 -7.48 3.99
N ASP A 101 0.89 -7.20 4.49
CA ASP A 101 -0.24 -8.13 4.51
C ASP A 101 -1.08 -8.03 3.21
N PRO A 102 -1.02 -9.00 2.29
CA PRO A 102 -1.72 -8.91 1.01
C PRO A 102 -3.25 -8.86 1.12
N SER A 103 -3.82 -9.06 2.32
CA SER A 103 -5.26 -8.96 2.57
C SER A 103 -5.72 -7.56 2.99
N THR A 104 -4.78 -6.66 3.32
CA THR A 104 -5.05 -5.26 3.69
C THR A 104 -4.72 -4.32 2.53
N TRP A 105 -5.19 -3.07 2.63
CA TRP A 105 -4.90 -2.03 1.64
C TRP A 105 -5.17 -0.63 2.20
N TRP A 106 -4.49 0.37 1.62
CA TRP A 106 -4.92 1.77 1.71
C TRP A 106 -5.90 2.11 0.59
N GLN A 107 -6.85 3.00 0.86
CA GLN A 107 -7.87 3.43 -0.09
C GLN A 107 -8.09 4.96 -0.06
N SER A 108 -8.10 5.57 -1.24
CA SER A 108 -8.51 6.97 -1.40
C SER A 108 -10.02 7.15 -1.21
N PRO A 109 -10.51 8.36 -0.88
CA PRO A 109 -11.94 8.63 -0.92
C PRO A 109 -12.54 8.37 -2.29
N SER A 110 -13.83 8.05 -2.31
CA SER A 110 -14.57 7.92 -3.55
C SER A 110 -14.87 9.30 -4.18
N MET A 111 -14.91 9.35 -5.52
CA MET A 111 -15.38 10.56 -6.23
C MET A 111 -16.85 10.90 -5.95
N ALA A 112 -17.63 10.01 -5.33
CA ALA A 112 -19.00 10.33 -4.93
C ALA A 112 -19.05 11.33 -3.76
N VAL A 113 -17.97 11.45 -2.99
CA VAL A 113 -17.87 12.35 -1.83
C VAL A 113 -17.39 13.75 -2.23
N GLY A 114 -16.57 13.86 -3.28
CA GLY A 114 -16.01 15.14 -3.71
C GLY A 114 -15.22 15.08 -5.00
N GLU A 115 -15.21 16.19 -5.73
CA GLU A 115 -14.47 16.35 -6.99
C GLU A 115 -12.98 16.64 -6.75
N GLU A 116 -12.64 17.14 -5.56
CA GLU A 116 -11.27 17.31 -5.08
C GLU A 116 -10.51 15.98 -5.04
N TYR A 117 -11.20 14.86 -4.83
CA TYR A 117 -10.61 13.51 -4.81
C TYR A 117 -10.33 12.94 -6.20
N LYS A 118 -10.43 13.77 -7.25
CA LYS A 118 -9.81 13.49 -8.55
C LYS A 118 -8.29 13.47 -8.48
N HIS A 119 -7.69 14.16 -7.51
CA HIS A 119 -6.25 14.14 -7.26
C HIS A 119 -6.00 13.70 -5.83
N VAL A 120 -5.19 12.66 -5.66
CA VAL A 120 -4.79 12.14 -4.35
C VAL A 120 -3.31 11.84 -4.37
N GLU A 121 -2.65 12.15 -3.27
CA GLU A 121 -1.22 11.95 -3.08
C GLU A 121 -1.01 10.96 -1.95
N LEU A 122 -0.15 9.97 -2.21
CA LEU A 122 0.35 9.00 -1.24
C LEU A 122 1.87 9.09 -1.28
N ILE A 123 2.47 9.55 -0.19
CA ILE A 123 3.89 9.87 -0.09
C ILE A 123 4.53 8.87 0.87
N ALA A 124 5.55 8.16 0.39
CA ALA A 124 6.40 7.30 1.20
C ALA A 124 7.79 7.94 1.32
N THR A 125 8.15 8.32 2.54
CA THR A 125 9.45 8.92 2.86
C THR A 125 10.38 7.85 3.39
N LEU A 126 11.52 7.67 2.73
CA LEU A 126 12.56 6.74 3.17
C LEU A 126 13.34 7.33 4.36
N PRO A 127 13.83 6.50 5.29
CA PRO A 127 14.63 6.96 6.41
C PRO A 127 15.96 7.54 5.92
N ASP A 128 16.42 8.61 6.58
CA ASP A 128 17.72 9.23 6.26
C ASP A 128 18.87 8.24 6.52
N VAL A 129 19.76 8.12 5.52
CA VAL A 129 21.05 7.45 5.66
C VAL A 129 22.06 8.48 6.18
N SER A 130 22.27 8.49 7.50
CA SER A 130 23.33 9.26 8.17
C SER A 130 24.52 8.38 8.53
#